data_AF-A0A6L4Z3I9-F1
#
_entry.id   AF-A0A6L4Z3I9-F1
#
_cell.length_a   1.000
_cell.length_b   1.000
_cell.length_c   1.000
_cell.angle_alpha   90.00
_cell.angle_beta   90.00
_cell.angle_gamma   90.00
#
_symmetry.space_group_name_H-M   'P 1'
#
loop_
_entity.id
_entity.type
_entity.pdbx_description
1 polymer ?
#
loop_
_entity_poly.entity_id
_entity_poly.type
_entity_poly.pdbx_seq_one_letter_code
_entity_poly.pdbx_strand_id
1 'polypeptide(L)'
;RRQGNDYSRVDLSSSISLTNLYKQPVYLEINRYILGSIDSASANGEVKNINILEDDSFLGLTSSSYGSYSYNWPSWSYQFNGVGKVSWKTTLESGKNISFDYGWHYFWRY
;
A
#
# COMPACT_ATOMS: atom_id res chain seq x y z
N ARG A 1 -7.74 20.76 11.48
CA ARG A 1 -7.49 22.06 10.81
C ARG A 1 -6.00 22.41 10.88
N ARG A 2 -5.35 22.74 9.76
CA ARG A 2 -3.94 23.18 9.69
C ARG A 2 -3.82 24.27 8.62
N GLN A 3 -3.13 25.38 8.92
CA GLN A 3 -2.98 26.55 8.02
C GLN A 3 -4.31 27.02 7.41
N GLY A 4 -5.38 27.09 8.21
CA GLY A 4 -6.71 27.52 7.76
C GLY A 4 -7.53 26.46 7.01
N ASN A 5 -6.94 25.32 6.63
CA ASN A 5 -7.61 24.27 5.88
C ASN A 5 -8.11 23.12 6.76
N ASP A 6 -9.22 22.55 6.36
CA ASP A 6 -9.79 21.35 6.97
C ASP A 6 -9.36 20.11 6.19
N TYR A 7 -9.01 19.09 6.96
CA TYR A 7 -8.53 17.81 6.46
C TYR A 7 -9.43 16.74 7.05
N SER A 8 -9.90 15.83 6.22
CA SER A 8 -10.65 14.65 6.68
C SER A 8 -9.81 13.41 6.49
N ARG A 9 -9.79 12.56 7.53
CA ARG A 9 -9.26 11.20 7.44
C ARG A 9 -10.33 10.35 6.76
N VAL A 10 -9.92 9.61 5.75
CA VAL A 10 -10.74 8.63 5.04
C VAL A 10 -10.19 7.25 5.36
N ASP A 11 -10.96 6.45 6.10
CA ASP A 11 -10.63 5.08 6.46
C ASP A 11 -11.23 4.10 5.47
N LEU A 12 -10.43 3.13 5.03
CA LEU A 12 -10.78 2.15 4.02
C LEU A 12 -10.42 0.74 4.50
N SER A 13 -11.37 -0.17 4.36
CA SER A 13 -11.14 -1.61 4.50
C SER A 13 -11.03 -2.22 3.11
N SER A 14 -10.00 -3.03 2.87
CA SER A 14 -9.70 -3.61 1.57
C SER A 14 -9.35 -5.08 1.70
N SER A 15 -9.58 -5.84 0.63
CA SER A 15 -9.29 -7.27 0.58
C SER A 15 -8.70 -7.66 -0.78
N ILE A 16 -7.71 -8.55 -0.77
CA ILE A 16 -7.16 -9.20 -1.97
C ILE A 16 -7.45 -10.69 -1.87
N SER A 17 -8.15 -11.24 -2.85
CA SER A 17 -8.44 -12.67 -2.93
C SER A 17 -7.69 -13.31 -4.08
N LEU A 18 -6.98 -14.41 -3.80
CA LEU A 18 -6.22 -15.19 -4.78
C LEU A 18 -6.69 -16.63 -4.78
N THR A 19 -6.83 -17.20 -5.98
CA THR A 19 -7.17 -18.62 -6.18
C THR A 19 -6.07 -19.29 -6.98
N ASN A 20 -5.55 -20.41 -6.47
CA ASN A 20 -4.61 -21.22 -7.22
C ASN A 20 -5.36 -22.22 -8.10
N LEU A 21 -5.35 -21.98 -9.42
CA LEU A 21 -5.95 -22.87 -10.42
C LEU A 21 -4.98 -23.92 -10.97
N TYR A 22 -3.71 -23.88 -10.55
CA TYR A 22 -2.74 -24.92 -10.91
C TYR A 22 -2.99 -26.19 -10.11
N LYS A 23 -2.50 -27.32 -10.65
CA LYS A 23 -2.59 -28.63 -9.99
C LYS A 23 -1.59 -28.81 -8.84
N GLN A 24 -0.67 -27.88 -8.64
CA GLN A 24 0.39 -27.94 -7.64
C GLN A 24 0.36 -26.72 -6.70
N PRO A 25 0.89 -26.84 -5.47
CA PRO A 25 1.03 -25.71 -4.57
C PRO A 25 1.94 -24.63 -5.15
N VAL A 26 1.64 -23.37 -4.87
CA VAL A 26 2.43 -22.22 -5.33
C VAL A 26 2.86 -21.38 -4.13
N TYR A 27 4.14 -21.05 -4.06
CA TYR A 27 4.65 -20.08 -3.10
C TYR A 27 4.43 -18.66 -3.65
N LEU A 28 3.86 -17.80 -2.81
CA LEU A 28 3.48 -16.44 -3.15
C LEU A 28 4.24 -15.45 -2.27
N GLU A 29 4.81 -14.43 -2.90
CA GLU A 29 5.20 -13.19 -2.24
C GLU A 29 4.31 -12.06 -2.79
N ILE A 30 3.55 -11.42 -1.92
CA ILE A 30 2.58 -10.39 -2.26
C ILE A 30 3.06 -9.09 -1.65
N ASN A 31 3.19 -8.06 -2.47
CA ASN A 31 3.56 -6.71 -2.05
C ASN A 31 2.51 -5.72 -2.56
N ARG A 32 1.85 -5.00 -1.65
CA ARG A 32 0.85 -3.98 -1.98
C ARG A 32 1.32 -2.63 -1.46
N TYR A 33 1.40 -1.65 -2.35
CA TYR A 33 1.70 -0.26 -2.03
C TYR A 33 0.44 0.59 -2.21
N ILE A 34 0.18 1.49 -1.27
CA ILE A 34 -1.01 2.34 -1.24
C ILE A 34 -0.60 3.75 -0.83
N LEU A 35 -1.29 4.74 -1.41
CA LEU A 35 -1.08 6.15 -1.10
C LEU A 35 -1.86 6.50 0.16
N GLY A 36 -1.17 6.65 1.28
CA GLY A 36 -1.77 6.69 2.60
C GLY A 36 -0.94 5.92 3.61
N SER A 37 -1.56 5.44 4.68
CA SER A 37 -0.92 4.65 5.72
C SER A 37 -1.73 3.40 6.00
N ILE A 38 -1.05 2.26 6.12
CA ILE A 38 -1.68 1.01 6.55
C ILE A 38 -1.83 1.03 8.08
N ASP A 39 -3.04 0.72 8.52
CA ASP A 39 -3.41 0.59 9.93
C ASP A 39 -3.35 -0.88 10.40
N SER A 40 -3.72 -1.82 9.52
CA SER A 40 -3.81 -3.23 9.87
C SER A 40 -3.67 -4.15 8.66
N ALA A 41 -3.22 -5.38 8.90
CA ALA A 41 -3.13 -6.44 7.90
C ALA A 41 -3.46 -7.80 8.55
N SER A 42 -4.24 -8.63 7.86
CA SER A 42 -4.52 -10.00 8.27
C SER A 42 -3.38 -10.95 7.88
N ALA A 43 -3.48 -12.22 8.26
CA ALA A 43 -2.55 -13.29 7.87
C ALA A 43 -1.06 -12.96 8.12
N ASN A 44 -0.76 -12.29 9.24
CA ASN A 44 0.59 -11.85 9.64
C ASN A 44 1.29 -10.98 8.58
N GLY A 45 0.53 -10.16 7.86
CA GLY A 45 1.09 -9.20 6.92
C GLY A 45 2.07 -8.24 7.60
N GLU A 46 3.25 -8.07 6.99
CA GLU A 46 4.25 -7.10 7.46
C GLU A 46 3.89 -5.72 6.92
N VAL A 47 3.68 -4.77 7.83
CA VAL A 47 3.29 -3.39 7.50
C VAL A 47 4.48 -2.45 7.61
N LYS A 48 4.68 -1.61 6.59
CA LYS A 48 5.66 -0.50 6.59
C LYS A 48 5.03 0.76 6.03
N ASN A 49 5.04 1.84 6.81
CA ASN A 49 4.65 3.15 6.32
C ASN A 49 5.91 3.91 5.92
N ILE A 50 6.04 4.15 4.62
CA ILE A 50 7.21 4.68 3.93
C ILE A 50 7.05 6.18 3.77
N ASN A 51 8.10 6.92 4.09
CA ASN A 51 8.22 8.33 3.78
C ASN A 51 8.65 8.49 2.31
N ILE A 52 7.77 9.05 1.49
CA ILE A 52 7.99 9.25 0.04
C ILE A 52 9.23 10.12 -0.23
N LEU A 53 9.66 10.96 0.71
CA LEU A 53 10.85 11.80 0.57
C LEU A 53 12.16 11.04 0.82
N GLU A 54 12.10 9.86 1.45
CA GLU A 54 13.28 9.10 1.88
C GLU A 54 13.45 7.76 1.14
N ASP A 55 12.36 7.20 0.61
CA ASP A 55 12.37 5.91 -0.10
C ASP A 55 11.35 5.90 -1.24
N ASP A 56 11.87 5.78 -2.46
CA ASP A 56 11.13 5.73 -3.73
C ASP A 56 11.04 4.32 -4.33
N SER A 57 11.49 3.29 -3.60
CA SER A 57 11.53 1.90 -4.07
C SER A 57 10.15 1.35 -4.46
N PHE A 58 9.07 1.93 -3.91
CA PHE A 58 7.69 1.60 -4.27
C PHE A 58 7.31 1.94 -5.72
N LEU A 59 8.08 2.80 -6.39
CA LEU A 59 7.82 3.21 -7.77
C LEU A 59 8.29 2.16 -8.79
N GLY A 60 9.09 1.16 -8.38
CA GLY A 60 9.63 0.14 -9.29
C GLY A 60 10.55 0.72 -10.36
N LEU A 61 11.05 1.95 -10.16
CA LEU A 61 11.89 2.68 -11.09
C LEU A 61 13.36 2.38 -10.79
N THR A 62 14.11 1.96 -11.81
CA THR A 62 15.57 1.97 -11.73
C THR A 62 16.04 3.41 -11.57
N SER A 63 17.05 3.63 -10.72
CA SER A 63 17.59 4.88 -10.13
C SER A 63 17.86 6.11 -11.04
N SER A 64 17.46 6.11 -12.32
CA SER A 64 17.70 7.17 -13.30
C SER A 64 16.50 8.09 -13.57
N SER A 65 15.34 7.88 -12.94
CA SER A 65 14.10 8.63 -13.23
C SER A 65 13.66 9.60 -12.12
N TYR A 66 14.56 9.93 -11.20
CA TYR A 66 14.36 10.86 -10.07
C TYR A 66 13.76 12.22 -10.49
N GLY A 67 13.92 12.62 -11.76
CA GLY A 67 13.45 13.91 -12.28
C GLY A 67 12.09 13.90 -12.99
N SER A 68 11.48 12.76 -13.32
CA SER A 68 10.30 12.73 -14.22
C SER A 68 8.98 12.31 -13.58
N TYR A 69 8.98 11.84 -12.34
CA TYR A 69 7.76 11.47 -11.61
C TYR A 69 7.54 12.40 -10.41
N SER A 70 7.56 13.70 -10.68
CA SER A 70 6.79 14.65 -9.90
C SER A 70 5.31 14.29 -10.05
N TYR A 71 4.84 13.38 -9.21
CA TYR A 71 3.40 13.21 -8.99
C TYR A 71 2.84 14.62 -8.79
N ASN A 72 1.87 15.03 -9.62
CA ASN A 72 1.14 16.30 -9.48
C ASN A 72 0.21 16.25 -8.26
N TRP A 73 0.66 15.67 -7.17
CA TRP A 73 -0.08 15.68 -5.94
C TRP A 73 0.01 17.09 -5.36
N PRO A 74 -1.10 17.59 -4.82
CA PRO A 74 -1.05 18.84 -4.09
C PRO A 74 0.04 18.76 -3.02
N SER A 75 0.88 19.80 -2.93
CA SER A 75 2.01 19.86 -2.01
C SER A 75 1.64 19.60 -0.55
N TRP A 76 0.39 19.92 -0.16
CA TRP A 76 -0.14 19.62 1.16
C TRP A 76 -0.22 18.12 1.44
N SER A 77 -0.42 17.27 0.43
CA SER A 77 -0.65 15.84 0.63
C SER A 77 0.59 15.13 1.15
N TYR A 78 1.79 15.53 0.71
CA TYR A 78 3.06 15.01 1.21
C TYR A 78 3.27 15.25 2.71
N GLN A 79 2.55 16.19 3.31
CA GLN A 79 2.64 16.48 4.74
C GLN A 79 1.75 15.58 5.60
N PHE A 80 0.82 14.84 5.00
CA PHE A 80 -0.19 14.05 5.70
C PHE A 80 -0.28 12.60 5.19
N ASN A 81 0.12 12.35 3.94
CA ASN A 81 0.04 11.05 3.29
C ASN A 81 1.45 10.58 2.90
N GLY A 82 1.81 9.40 3.38
CA GLY A 82 2.98 8.65 2.93
C GLY A 82 2.59 7.56 1.94
N VAL A 83 3.43 6.53 1.83
CA VAL A 83 3.10 5.28 1.16
C VAL A 83 3.06 4.14 2.16
N GLY A 84 1.90 3.51 2.30
CA GLY A 84 1.77 2.29 3.05
C GLY A 84 2.16 1.08 2.19
N LYS A 85 3.05 0.24 2.68
CA LYS A 85 3.38 -1.07 2.14
C LYS A 85 2.88 -2.16 3.08
N VAL A 86 2.21 -3.15 2.52
CA VAL A 86 1.91 -4.40 3.21
C VAL A 86 2.40 -5.59 2.39
N SER A 87 3.05 -6.53 3.08
CA SER A 87 3.69 -7.70 2.47
C SER A 87 3.24 -9.00 3.10
N TRP A 88 2.98 -10.01 2.28
CA TRP A 88 2.67 -11.38 2.72
C TRP A 88 3.56 -12.39 2.00
N LYS A 89 3.90 -13.46 2.73
CA LYS A 89 4.57 -14.65 2.21
C LYS A 89 3.76 -15.87 2.63
N THR A 90 3.30 -16.66 1.66
CA THR A 90 2.50 -17.85 1.95
C THR A 90 2.61 -18.89 0.86
N THR A 91 2.29 -20.13 1.18
CA THR A 91 2.01 -21.17 0.18
C THR A 91 0.50 -21.25 -0.03
N LEU A 92 0.07 -21.29 -1.28
CA LEU A 92 -1.32 -21.51 -1.66
C LEU A 92 -1.46 -22.87 -2.33
N GLU A 93 -2.14 -23.79 -1.64
CA GLU A 93 -2.39 -25.14 -2.11
C GLU A 93 -3.22 -25.17 -3.40
N SER A 94 -3.06 -26.24 -4.17
CA SER A 94 -3.80 -26.50 -5.42
C SER A 94 -5.32 -26.41 -5.21
N GLY A 95 -6.00 -25.63 -6.05
CA GLY A 95 -7.46 -25.44 -6.00
C GLY A 95 -7.97 -24.64 -4.80
N LYS A 96 -7.08 -24.10 -3.95
CA LYS A 96 -7.49 -23.30 -2.78
C LYS A 96 -7.56 -21.81 -3.10
N ASN A 97 -8.38 -21.13 -2.30
CA ASN A 97 -8.51 -19.69 -2.26
C ASN A 97 -8.02 -19.17 -0.90
N ILE A 98 -7.40 -18.00 -0.92
CA ILE A 98 -6.99 -17.27 0.27
C ILE A 98 -7.30 -15.78 0.09
N SER A 99 -7.65 -15.11 1.18
CA SER A 99 -7.90 -13.67 1.23
C SER A 99 -6.95 -12.98 2.19
N PHE A 100 -6.51 -11.78 1.82
CA PHE A 100 -5.67 -10.90 2.61
C PHE A 100 -6.41 -9.58 2.81
N ASP A 101 -6.81 -9.34 4.04
CA ASP A 101 -7.55 -8.13 4.42
C ASP A 101 -6.56 -7.12 4.99
N TYR A 102 -6.77 -5.85 4.68
CA TYR A 102 -5.96 -4.78 5.22
C TYR A 102 -6.78 -3.49 5.37
N GLY A 103 -6.54 -2.78 6.47
CA GLY A 103 -7.11 -1.47 6.75
C GLY A 103 -6.09 -0.39 6.47
N TRP A 104 -6.52 0.72 5.88
CA TRP A 104 -5.66 1.85 5.61
C TRP A 104 -6.44 3.16 5.59
N HIS A 105 -5.73 4.26 5.70
CA HIS A 105 -6.31 5.58 5.60
C HIS A 105 -5.45 6.55 4.80
N TYR A 106 -6.08 7.64 4.38
CA TYR A 106 -5.41 8.81 3.86
C TYR A 106 -6.17 10.07 4.29
N PHE A 107 -5.49 11.21 4.23
CA PHE A 107 -6.07 12.53 4.46
C PHE A 107 -6.42 13.20 3.14
N TRP A 108 -7.63 13.73 3.07
CA TRP A 108 -8.09 14.59 1.99
C TRP A 108 -8.31 16.01 2.48
N ARG A 109 -8.00 16.99 1.63
CA ARG A 109 -8.27 18.41 1.87
C ARG A 109 -9.38 18.86 0.92
N TYR A 110 -10.40 19.52 1.47
CA TYR A 110 -11.46 20.19 0.72
C TYR A 110 -11.04 21.60 0.28
#